data_AF-A0A315Z5E4-F1
#
_entry.id   AF-A0A315Z5E4-F1
#
_cell.length_a   1.000
_cell.length_b   1.000
_cell.length_c   1.000
_cell.angle_alpha   90.00
_cell.angle_beta   90.00
_cell.angle_gamma   90.00
#
_symmetry.space_group_name_H-M   'P 1'
#
loop_
_entity.id
_entity.type
_entity.pdbx_description
1 polymer ?
#
loop_
_entity_poly.entity_id
_entity_poly.type
_entity_poly.pdbx_seq_one_letter_code
_entity_poly.pdbx_strand_id
1 'polypeptide(L)' 'MNIKEIEAKIVELKGKQSEIISKKKADRDAAALEAIRKELNELKAQATSAYAK' A
#
# COMPACT_ATOMS: atom_id res chain seq x y z
N MET A 1 10.62 -2.83 10.92
CA MET A 1 9.22 -3.07 11.32
C MET A 1 9.06 -4.51 11.70
N ASN A 2 8.28 -4.79 12.75
CA ASN A 2 7.81 -6.14 13.01
C ASN A 2 6.70 -6.51 12.00
N ILE A 3 6.35 -7.80 11.89
CA ILE A 3 5.36 -8.26 10.90
C ILE A 3 3.99 -7.60 11.08
N LYS A 4 3.55 -7.37 12.33
CA LYS A 4 2.26 -6.72 12.63
C LYS A 4 2.22 -5.27 12.15
N GLU A 5 3.33 -4.55 12.27
CA GLU A 5 3.46 -3.19 11.75
C GLU A 5 3.38 -3.17 10.22
N ILE A 6 3.99 -4.17 9.55
CA ILE A 6 3.94 -4.30 8.08
C ILE A 6 2.50 -4.55 7.63
N GLU A 7 1.81 -5.47 8.27
CA GLU A 7 0.40 -5.77 7.98
C GLU A 7 -0.50 -4.54 8.20
N ALA A 8 -0.32 -3.83 9.33
CA ALA A 8 -1.07 -2.61 9.63
C ALA A 8 -0.85 -1.54 8.55
N LYS A 9 0.40 -1.35 8.11
CA LYS A 9 0.74 -0.40 7.05
C LYS A 9 0.14 -0.78 5.69
N ILE A 10 0.13 -2.07 5.35
CA ILE A 10 -0.52 -2.57 4.13
C ILE A 10 -2.02 -2.27 4.16
N VAL A 11 -2.70 -2.48 5.29
CA VAL A 11 -4.13 -2.18 5.42
C VAL A 11 -4.39 -0.67 5.27
N GLU A 12 -3.59 0.16 5.93
CA GLU A 12 -3.68 1.63 5.83
C GLU A 12 -3.54 2.10 4.37
N LEU A 13 -2.51 1.62 3.66
CA LEU A 13 -2.24 2.00 2.27
C LEU A 13 -3.31 1.49 1.32
N LYS A 14 -3.90 0.32 1.56
CA LYS A 14 -5.08 -0.16 0.80
C LYS A 14 -6.28 0.75 0.99
N GLY A 15 -6.51 1.26 2.21
CA GLY A 15 -7.55 2.27 2.48
C GLY A 15 -7.35 3.53 1.65
N LYS A 16 -6.15 4.11 1.71
CA LYS A 16 -5.78 5.31 0.93
C LYS A 16 -5.87 5.08 -0.58
N GLN A 17 -5.47 3.90 -1.05
CA GLN A 17 -5.61 3.51 -2.45
C GLN A 17 -7.09 3.51 -2.88
N SER A 18 -7.96 2.94 -2.06
CA SER A 18 -9.40 2.90 -2.30
C SER A 18 -10.00 4.30 -2.37
N GLU A 19 -9.61 5.19 -1.44
CA GLU A 19 -10.04 6.60 -1.43
C GLU A 19 -9.61 7.37 -2.68
N ILE A 20 -8.41 7.12 -3.21
CA ILE A 20 -7.98 7.76 -4.46
C ILE A 20 -8.77 7.19 -5.65
N ILE A 21 -9.01 5.88 -5.68
CA ILE A 21 -9.73 5.24 -6.79
C ILE A 21 -11.22 5.63 -6.79
N SER A 22 -11.81 5.88 -5.62
CA SER A 22 -13.21 6.32 -5.50
C SER A 22 -13.43 7.75 -6.02
N LYS A 23 -12.37 8.57 -6.11
CA LYS A 23 -12.44 9.89 -6.76
C LYS A 23 -12.72 9.75 -8.27
N LYS A 24 -13.35 10.77 -8.84
CA LYS A 24 -13.56 10.88 -10.30
C LYS A 24 -12.22 10.89 -11.01
N LYS A 25 -12.16 10.34 -12.23
CA LYS A 25 -10.90 10.18 -12.99
C LYS A 25 -10.08 11.48 -13.11
N ALA A 26 -10.74 12.62 -13.25
CA ALA A 26 -10.09 13.94 -13.34
C ALA A 26 -9.43 14.39 -12.02
N ASP A 27 -9.92 13.89 -10.88
CA ASP A 27 -9.45 14.22 -9.53
C ASP A 27 -8.53 13.14 -8.95
N ARG A 28 -8.24 12.08 -9.72
CA ARG A 28 -7.33 11.02 -9.31
C ARG A 28 -5.90 11.50 -9.46
N ASP A 29 -5.24 11.63 -8.32
CA ASP A 29 -3.81 11.83 -8.30
C ASP A 29 -3.10 10.53 -8.70
N ALA A 30 -2.70 10.46 -9.98
CA ALA A 30 -2.01 9.31 -10.53
C ALA A 30 -0.62 9.11 -9.90
N ALA A 31 0.06 10.18 -9.50
CA ALA A 31 1.37 10.10 -8.87
C ALA A 31 1.24 9.53 -7.45
N ALA A 32 0.25 9.98 -6.68
CA ALA A 32 -0.05 9.44 -5.36
C ALA A 32 -0.48 7.96 -5.44
N LEU A 33 -1.30 7.60 -6.43
CA LEU A 33 -1.71 6.21 -6.64
C LEU A 33 -0.52 5.29 -6.93
N GLU A 34 0.42 5.76 -7.75
CA GLU A 34 1.60 4.99 -8.12
C GLU A 34 2.60 4.86 -6.97
N ALA A 35 2.78 5.93 -6.18
CA ALA A 35 3.58 5.88 -4.95
C ALA A 35 3.02 4.83 -3.96
N ILE A 36 1.70 4.83 -3.74
CA ILE A 36 1.05 3.84 -2.86
C ILE A 36 1.23 2.41 -3.39
N ARG A 37 1.13 2.19 -4.70
CA ARG A 37 1.35 0.86 -5.29
C ARG A 37 2.77 0.37 -5.09
N LYS A 38 3.75 1.24 -5.29
CA LYS A 38 5.16 0.91 -5.07
C LYS A 38 5.41 0.52 -3.61
N GLU A 39 4.95 1.34 -2.68
CA GLU A 39 5.10 1.09 -1.24
C GLU A 39 4.38 -0.20 -0.80
N LEU A 40 3.17 -0.47 -1.32
CA LEU A 40 2.46 -1.72 -1.07
C LEU A 40 3.23 -2.95 -1.56
N ASN A 41 3.89 -2.87 -2.72
CA ASN A 41 4.68 -3.98 -3.25
C ASN A 41 5.94 -4.23 -2.41
N GLU A 42 6.62 -3.16 -2.00
CA GLU A 42 7.79 -3.25 -1.11
C GLU A 42 7.42 -3.87 0.24
N LEU A 43 6.32 -3.42 0.87
CA LEU A 43 5.86 -3.96 2.15
C LEU A 43 5.41 -5.43 2.04
N LYS A 44 4.75 -5.81 0.94
CA LYS A 44 4.40 -7.21 0.70
C LYS A 44 5.64 -8.08 0.55
N ALA A 45 6.66 -7.62 -0.17
CA ALA A 45 7.92 -8.35 -0.31
C ALA A 45 8.61 -8.53 1.05
N GLN A 46 8.66 -7.48 1.87
CA GLN A 46 9.19 -7.55 3.24
C GLN A 46 8.40 -8.52 4.12
N ALA A 47 7.06 -8.51 4.03
CA ALA A 47 6.21 -9.46 4.75
C ALA A 47 6.51 -10.91 4.32
N THR A 48 6.56 -11.18 3.02
CA THR A 48 6.89 -12.52 2.50
C THR A 48 8.26 -13.01 2.98
N SER A 49 9.29 -12.15 2.95
CA SER A 49 10.61 -12.49 3.47
C SER A 49 10.62 -12.75 4.98
N ALA A 50 9.74 -12.08 5.74
CA ALA A 50 9.60 -12.28 7.17
C ALA A 50 8.85 -13.59 7.52
N TYR A 51 7.91 -14.05 6.69
CA TYR A 51 7.25 -15.36 6.87
C TYR A 51 8.07 -16.55 6.36
N ALA A 52 9.05 -16.30 5.47
CA ALA A 52 9.94 -17.34 4.94
C ALA A 52 11.11 -17.70 5.89
N LYS A 53 11.22 -16.99 7.03
CA LYS A 53 12.16 -17.27 8.12
C LYS A 53 11.45 -17.99 9.26
#